data_AF-A0A1S6ITZ5-F1
#
_entry.id   AF-A0A1S6ITZ5-F1
#
_cell.length_a   1.000
_cell.length_b   1.000
_cell.length_c   1.000
_cell.angle_alpha   90.00
_cell.angle_beta   90.00
_cell.angle_gamma   90.00
#
_symmetry.space_group_name_H-M   'P 1'
#
loop_
_entity.id
_entity.type
_entity.pdbx_description
1 polymer ?
#
loop_
_entity_poly.entity_id
_entity_poly.type
_entity_poly.pdbx_seq_one_letter_code
_entity_poly.pdbx_strand_id
1 'polypeptide(L)'
;MLFAIPKEHGAWAMLVVPLVLGAGLSGINWLHLPLFGGIFFFYLSSFSFLMIVRNKLQKQFYQKWLIIYLLLAFGLLTIPLSYHPQLVLLSLPLLPCLIINLYFARARQERSLINNFVAIVGLSLGAVASGYVGYGRWSDDLLMVWLLCVLFFMSSVFFVKTLIREKNNATFRYLSWIYHLAMIVLVYLIFDRMVALAFLTSLLRAFALAGRQLTPLQIGLVEIVNSLLFTVIVVTFLA
;
A
#
# COMPACT_ATOMS: atom_id res chain seq x y z
N MET A 1 -24.35 8.07 -2.37
CA MET A 1 -23.30 7.04 -2.52
C MET A 1 -23.97 5.68 -2.36
N LEU A 2 -23.85 4.80 -3.34
CA LEU A 2 -24.45 3.45 -3.26
C LEU A 2 -23.59 2.52 -2.38
N PHE A 3 -22.26 2.65 -2.44
CA PHE A 3 -21.29 1.84 -1.72
C PHE A 3 -20.25 2.72 -0.99
N ALA A 4 -19.68 2.21 0.10
CA ALA A 4 -18.62 2.89 0.86
C ALA A 4 -17.23 2.50 0.33
N ILE A 5 -16.76 3.21 -0.69
CA ILE A 5 -15.52 2.89 -1.41
C ILE A 5 -14.55 4.09 -1.41
N PRO A 6 -13.24 3.88 -1.14
CA PRO A 6 -12.21 4.91 -1.30
C PRO A 6 -12.16 5.48 -2.72
N LYS A 7 -12.07 6.81 -2.84
CA LYS A 7 -11.99 7.49 -4.15
C LYS A 7 -10.55 7.67 -4.66
N GLU A 8 -9.57 7.21 -3.89
CA GLU A 8 -8.17 7.50 -4.16
C GLU A 8 -7.55 6.42 -5.02
N HIS A 9 -7.24 6.76 -6.27
CA HIS A 9 -6.65 5.82 -7.22
C HIS A 9 -5.34 5.20 -6.72
N GLY A 10 -4.48 6.01 -6.07
CA GLY A 10 -3.20 5.53 -5.52
C GLY A 10 -3.34 4.51 -4.39
N ALA A 11 -4.43 4.57 -3.61
CA ALA A 11 -4.64 3.62 -2.51
C ALA A 11 -4.95 2.21 -3.02
N TRP A 12 -5.52 2.08 -4.23
CA TRP A 12 -5.73 0.78 -4.87
C TRP A 12 -4.42 0.12 -5.30
N ALA A 13 -3.48 0.90 -5.85
CA ALA A 13 -2.15 0.39 -6.18
C ALA A 13 -1.41 -0.09 -4.92
N MET A 14 -1.49 0.68 -3.82
CA MET A 14 -0.92 0.31 -2.51
C MET A 14 -1.54 -0.94 -1.91
N LEU A 15 -2.77 -1.31 -2.28
CA LEU A 15 -3.41 -2.55 -1.87
C LEU A 15 -3.00 -3.73 -2.75
N VAL A 16 -3.10 -3.57 -4.07
CA VAL A 16 -2.98 -4.67 -5.04
C VAL A 16 -1.53 -5.06 -5.27
N VAL A 17 -0.61 -4.10 -5.41
CA VAL A 17 0.79 -4.39 -5.77
C VAL A 17 1.49 -5.26 -4.72
N PRO A 18 1.40 -4.98 -3.40
CA PRO A 18 2.01 -5.86 -2.40
C PRO A 18 1.51 -7.30 -2.51
N LEU A 19 0.19 -7.48 -2.69
CA LEU A 19 -0.42 -8.81 -2.85
C LEU A 19 0.13 -9.55 -4.07
N VAL A 20 0.19 -8.86 -5.21
CA VAL A 20 0.71 -9.43 -6.47
C VAL A 20 2.20 -9.77 -6.33
N LEU A 21 2.99 -8.91 -5.71
CA LEU A 21 4.42 -9.16 -5.50
C LEU A 21 4.64 -10.39 -4.63
N GLY A 22 3.98 -10.49 -3.47
CA GLY A 22 4.09 -11.67 -2.62
C GLY A 22 3.72 -12.96 -3.36
N ALA A 23 2.66 -12.94 -4.17
CA ALA A 23 2.23 -14.11 -4.93
C ALA A 23 3.20 -14.47 -6.05
N GLY A 24 3.73 -13.46 -6.75
CA GLY A 24 4.69 -13.64 -7.84
C GLY A 24 5.98 -14.28 -7.34
N LEU A 25 6.52 -13.79 -6.22
CA LEU A 25 7.74 -14.29 -5.59
C LEU A 25 7.60 -15.72 -5.03
N SER A 26 6.46 -16.02 -4.42
CA SER A 26 6.27 -17.28 -3.69
C SER A 26 5.58 -18.39 -4.49
N GLY A 27 5.17 -18.08 -5.72
CA GLY A 27 4.38 -18.98 -6.56
C GLY A 27 2.87 -18.85 -6.32
N ILE A 28 2.14 -18.60 -7.40
CA ILE A 28 0.68 -18.43 -7.34
C ILE A 28 0.01 -19.79 -7.11
N ASN A 29 -0.89 -19.84 -6.14
CA ASN A 29 -1.73 -20.98 -5.84
C ASN A 29 -3.18 -20.55 -5.55
N TRP A 30 -4.08 -21.52 -5.42
CA TRP A 30 -5.52 -21.26 -5.27
C TRP A 30 -5.89 -20.50 -3.98
N LEU A 31 -5.07 -20.55 -2.91
CA LEU A 31 -5.32 -19.84 -1.66
C LEU A 31 -5.17 -18.32 -1.80
N HIS A 32 -4.48 -17.84 -2.85
CA HIS A 32 -4.36 -16.42 -3.13
C HIS A 32 -5.70 -15.77 -3.48
N LEU A 33 -6.63 -16.53 -4.10
CA LEU A 33 -7.95 -16.00 -4.48
C LEU A 33 -8.79 -15.59 -3.25
N PRO A 34 -9.04 -16.47 -2.26
CA PRO A 34 -9.73 -16.08 -1.04
C PRO A 34 -8.90 -15.09 -0.21
N LEU A 35 -7.56 -15.18 -0.20
CA LEU A 35 -6.72 -14.19 0.48
C LEU A 35 -6.91 -12.78 -0.08
N PHE A 36 -6.86 -12.62 -1.41
CA PHE A 36 -6.98 -11.32 -2.07
C PHE A 36 -8.36 -10.72 -1.85
N GLY A 37 -9.42 -11.52 -2.02
CA GLY A 37 -10.79 -11.09 -1.73
C GLY A 37 -10.97 -10.71 -0.26
N GLY A 38 -10.42 -11.51 0.66
CA GLY A 38 -10.45 -11.27 2.09
C GLY A 38 -9.77 -9.96 2.49
N ILE A 39 -8.54 -9.73 2.03
CA ILE A 39 -7.78 -8.50 2.28
C ILE A 39 -8.46 -7.29 1.61
N PHE A 40 -9.03 -7.45 0.41
CA PHE A 40 -9.79 -6.41 -0.26
C PHE A 40 -11.00 -5.94 0.57
N PHE A 41 -11.82 -6.86 1.07
CA PHE A 41 -12.94 -6.50 1.93
C PHE A 41 -12.50 -5.98 3.29
N PHE A 42 -11.39 -6.50 3.84
CA PHE A 42 -10.81 -5.96 5.08
C PHE A 42 -10.33 -4.51 4.93
N TYR A 43 -9.77 -4.17 3.76
CA TYR A 43 -9.43 -2.79 3.43
C TYR A 43 -10.67 -1.89 3.34
N LEU A 44 -11.73 -2.35 2.68
CA LEU A 44 -13.00 -1.61 2.60
C LEU A 44 -13.68 -1.43 3.96
N SER A 45 -13.57 -2.43 4.84
CA SER A 45 -14.07 -2.35 6.21
C SER A 45 -13.28 -1.31 7.01
N SER A 46 -11.95 -1.28 6.87
CA SER A 46 -11.07 -0.28 7.49
C SER A 46 -11.42 1.15 7.04
N PHE A 47 -11.67 1.35 5.74
CA PHE A 47 -12.17 2.63 5.21
C PHE A 47 -13.51 3.03 5.84
N SER A 48 -14.47 2.11 5.89
CA SER A 48 -15.79 2.36 6.50
C SER A 48 -15.66 2.72 7.97
N PHE A 49 -14.72 2.09 8.69
CA PHE A 49 -14.46 2.39 10.09
C PHE A 49 -13.88 3.79 10.30
N LEU A 50 -12.89 4.19 9.49
CA LEU A 50 -12.35 5.55 9.50
C LEU A 50 -13.44 6.59 9.20
N MET A 51 -14.35 6.28 8.27
CA MET A 51 -15.48 7.15 7.92
C MET A 51 -16.52 7.30 9.03
N ILE A 52 -16.75 6.27 9.84
CA ILE A 52 -17.61 6.35 11.04
C ILE A 52 -17.04 7.34 12.06
N VAL A 53 -15.71 7.32 12.27
CA VAL A 53 -15.03 8.23 13.19
C VAL A 53 -15.14 9.68 12.70
N ARG A 54 -15.06 9.89 11.39
CA ARG A 54 -15.05 11.23 10.77
C ARG A 54 -16.43 11.83 10.56
N ASN A 55 -17.39 11.03 10.10
CA ASN A 55 -18.66 11.52 9.55
C ASN A 55 -19.85 11.05 10.40
N LYS A 56 -20.15 11.83 11.45
CA LYS A 56 -21.24 11.54 12.38
C LYS A 56 -22.63 11.47 11.70
N LEU A 57 -22.84 12.25 10.64
CA LEU A 57 -24.15 12.34 9.95
C LEU A 57 -24.46 11.11 9.07
N GLN A 58 -23.44 10.44 8.55
CA GLN A 58 -23.59 9.24 7.70
C GLN A 58 -23.19 7.96 8.44
N LYS A 59 -23.14 8.00 9.78
CA LYS A 59 -22.64 6.90 10.61
C LYS A 59 -23.34 5.57 10.33
N GLN A 60 -24.67 5.57 10.21
CA GLN A 60 -25.45 4.35 9.94
C GLN A 60 -25.11 3.71 8.59
N PHE A 61 -24.89 4.52 7.55
CA PHE A 61 -24.48 4.03 6.23
C PHE A 61 -23.11 3.32 6.30
N TYR A 62 -22.12 3.95 6.94
CA TYR A 62 -20.79 3.34 7.06
C TYR A 62 -20.78 2.16 8.04
N GLN A 63 -21.62 2.14 9.07
CA GLN A 63 -21.78 0.98 9.96
C GLN A 63 -22.33 -0.25 9.22
N LYS A 64 -23.37 -0.06 8.39
CA LYS A 64 -23.90 -1.13 7.55
C LYS A 64 -22.80 -1.75 6.67
N TRP A 65 -22.04 -0.90 5.97
CA TRP A 65 -20.97 -1.37 5.09
C TRP A 65 -19.79 -1.96 5.85
N LEU A 66 -19.44 -1.42 7.03
CA LEU A 66 -18.44 -2.02 7.92
C LEU A 66 -18.79 -3.47 8.25
N ILE A 67 -20.03 -3.74 8.65
CA ILE A 67 -20.48 -5.10 9.01
C ILE A 67 -20.44 -6.01 7.79
N ILE A 68 -20.99 -5.57 6.65
CA ILE A 68 -21.01 -6.37 5.41
C ILE A 68 -19.58 -6.72 4.98
N TYR A 69 -18.69 -5.74 4.93
CA TYR A 69 -17.31 -5.97 4.52
C TYR A 69 -16.52 -6.82 5.52
N LEU A 70 -16.77 -6.69 6.83
CA LEU A 70 -16.16 -7.59 7.81
C LEU A 70 -16.65 -9.03 7.63
N LEU A 71 -17.94 -9.27 7.44
CA LEU A 71 -18.47 -10.62 7.22
C LEU A 71 -17.86 -11.28 5.97
N LEU A 72 -17.75 -10.53 4.87
CA LEU A 72 -17.10 -11.01 3.64
C LEU A 72 -15.60 -11.25 3.84
N ALA A 73 -14.92 -10.33 4.53
CA ALA A 73 -13.50 -10.47 4.83
C ALA A 73 -13.24 -11.71 5.68
N PHE A 74 -13.98 -11.90 6.78
CA PHE A 74 -13.84 -13.08 7.64
C PHE A 74 -14.19 -14.36 6.89
N GLY A 75 -15.29 -14.39 6.13
CA GLY A 75 -15.69 -15.56 5.36
C GLY A 75 -14.66 -16.02 4.33
N LEU A 76 -13.92 -15.09 3.73
CA LEU A 76 -12.85 -15.42 2.79
C LEU A 76 -11.52 -15.72 3.48
N LEU A 77 -11.14 -14.96 4.51
CA LEU A 77 -9.86 -15.13 5.22
C LEU A 77 -9.79 -16.39 6.08
N THR A 78 -10.94 -16.95 6.51
CA THR A 78 -10.97 -18.24 7.21
C THR A 78 -10.36 -19.37 6.39
N ILE A 79 -10.49 -19.31 5.05
CA ILE A 79 -9.93 -20.32 4.15
C ILE A 79 -8.39 -20.35 4.27
N PRO A 80 -7.61 -19.31 3.90
CA PRO A 80 -6.16 -19.34 4.07
C PRO A 80 -5.71 -19.49 5.53
N LEU A 81 -6.47 -18.97 6.50
CA LEU A 81 -6.15 -19.16 7.93
C LEU A 81 -6.26 -20.63 8.38
N SER A 82 -7.16 -21.42 7.79
CA SER A 82 -7.28 -22.85 8.13
C SER A 82 -6.08 -23.67 7.67
N TYR A 83 -5.42 -23.28 6.56
CA TYR A 83 -4.20 -23.91 6.06
C TYR A 83 -2.95 -23.34 6.71
N HIS A 84 -2.97 -22.04 7.02
CA HIS A 84 -1.84 -21.28 7.56
C HIS A 84 -2.27 -20.42 8.76
N PRO A 85 -2.52 -21.02 9.95
CA PRO A 85 -2.96 -20.29 11.13
C PRO A 85 -2.01 -19.16 11.57
N GLN A 86 -0.71 -19.29 11.25
CA GLN A 86 0.31 -18.30 11.56
C GLN A 86 0.08 -16.94 10.88
N LEU A 87 -0.75 -16.86 9.83
CA LEU A 87 -1.16 -15.59 9.22
C LEU A 87 -1.82 -14.64 10.25
N VAL A 88 -2.40 -15.17 11.33
CA VAL A 88 -2.95 -14.37 12.43
C VAL A 88 -1.90 -13.45 13.08
N LEU A 89 -0.61 -13.82 13.02
CA LEU A 89 0.48 -13.00 13.57
C LEU A 89 0.60 -11.64 12.87
N LEU A 90 0.15 -11.52 11.61
CA LEU A 90 0.11 -10.24 10.90
C LEU A 90 -0.89 -9.25 11.52
N SER A 91 -1.83 -9.71 12.35
CA SER A 91 -2.69 -8.82 13.13
C SER A 91 -1.90 -7.97 14.15
N LEU A 92 -0.78 -8.48 14.67
CA LEU A 92 0.04 -7.79 15.68
C LEU A 92 0.59 -6.46 15.17
N PRO A 93 1.25 -6.37 13.99
CA PRO A 93 1.66 -5.08 13.43
C PRO A 93 0.50 -4.31 12.79
N LEU A 94 -0.56 -4.98 12.31
CA LEU A 94 -1.67 -4.31 11.63
C LEU A 94 -2.57 -3.51 12.59
N LEU A 95 -2.82 -4.03 13.80
CA LEU A 95 -3.62 -3.35 14.83
C LEU A 95 -3.07 -1.97 15.24
N PRO A 96 -1.79 -1.80 15.63
CA PRO A 96 -1.25 -0.49 15.95
C PRO A 96 -1.28 0.45 14.72
N CYS A 97 -1.06 -0.07 13.50
CA CYS A 97 -1.22 0.73 12.29
C CYS A 97 -2.64 1.27 12.13
N LEU A 98 -3.66 0.44 12.37
CA LEU A 98 -5.05 0.84 12.32
C LEU A 98 -5.39 1.86 13.42
N ILE A 99 -4.91 1.64 14.65
CA ILE A 99 -5.12 2.55 15.79
C ILE A 99 -4.54 3.95 15.49
N ILE A 100 -3.32 4.01 14.97
CA ILE A 100 -2.69 5.27 14.58
C ILE A 100 -3.48 5.95 13.45
N ASN A 101 -3.92 5.19 12.44
CA ASN A 101 -4.78 5.73 11.37
C ASN A 101 -6.08 6.32 11.91
N LEU A 102 -6.71 5.67 12.89
CA LEU A 102 -7.92 6.15 13.55
C LEU A 102 -7.66 7.43 14.35
N TYR A 103 -6.51 7.51 15.03
CA TYR A 103 -6.09 8.72 15.73
C TYR A 103 -5.97 9.90 14.75
N PHE A 104 -5.26 9.73 13.62
CA PHE A 104 -5.14 10.77 12.60
C PHE A 104 -6.47 11.09 11.91
N ALA A 105 -7.36 10.11 11.72
CA ALA A 105 -8.71 10.35 11.21
C ALA A 105 -9.57 11.17 12.16
N ARG A 106 -9.49 10.90 13.46
CA ARG A 106 -10.17 11.70 14.50
C ARG A 106 -9.63 13.12 14.57
N ALA A 107 -8.32 13.28 14.42
CA ALA A 107 -7.64 14.58 14.36
C ALA A 107 -7.82 15.33 13.02
N ARG A 108 -8.47 14.72 12.01
CA ARG A 108 -8.60 15.25 10.64
C ARG A 108 -7.26 15.55 9.96
N GLN A 109 -6.27 14.71 10.24
CA GLN A 109 -4.90 14.80 9.75
C GLN A 109 -4.52 13.53 8.96
N GLU A 110 -5.46 12.91 8.24
CA GLU A 110 -5.24 11.65 7.49
C GLU A 110 -4.10 11.73 6.47
N ARG A 111 -3.68 12.95 6.15
CA ARG A 111 -2.76 13.33 5.09
C ARG A 111 -1.37 13.71 5.61
N SER A 112 -1.16 13.56 6.91
CA SER A 112 0.16 13.71 7.50
C SER A 112 1.13 12.70 6.89
N LEU A 113 2.42 13.04 6.84
CA LEU A 113 3.43 12.09 6.35
C LEU A 113 3.47 10.83 7.22
N ILE A 114 3.36 11.01 8.53
CA ILE A 114 3.38 9.91 9.51
C ILE A 114 2.20 8.96 9.25
N ASN A 115 1.00 9.50 9.06
CA ASN A 115 -0.16 8.65 8.80
C ASN A 115 -0.04 7.89 7.48
N ASN A 116 0.42 8.58 6.42
CA ASN A 116 0.67 7.93 5.13
C ASN A 116 1.69 6.80 5.25
N PHE A 117 2.79 7.02 5.97
CA PHE A 117 3.81 6.01 6.22
C PHE A 117 3.24 4.79 6.95
N VAL A 118 2.47 5.01 8.03
CA VAL A 118 1.84 3.94 8.80
C VAL A 118 0.80 3.17 7.97
N ALA A 119 0.02 3.85 7.14
CA ALA A 119 -0.90 3.20 6.21
C ALA A 119 -0.16 2.32 5.19
N ILE A 120 0.96 2.81 4.63
CA ILE A 120 1.79 2.05 3.70
C ILE A 120 2.41 0.83 4.37
N VAL A 121 2.93 0.97 5.60
CA VAL A 121 3.46 -0.13 6.41
C VAL A 121 2.41 -1.21 6.59
N GLY A 122 1.19 -0.84 6.97
CA GLY A 122 0.08 -1.77 7.17
C GLY A 122 -0.39 -2.45 5.88
N LEU A 123 -0.56 -1.68 4.78
CA LEU A 123 -0.99 -2.23 3.49
C LEU A 123 0.08 -3.13 2.86
N SER A 124 1.36 -2.81 3.05
CA SER A 124 2.47 -3.60 2.54
C SER A 124 2.54 -4.99 3.18
N LEU A 125 1.93 -5.21 4.36
CA LEU A 125 1.79 -6.54 4.96
C LEU A 125 1.01 -7.51 4.06
N GLY A 126 0.24 -7.01 3.08
CA GLY A 126 -0.32 -7.83 2.03
C GLY A 126 0.73 -8.64 1.26
N ALA A 127 1.93 -8.10 1.04
CA ALA A 127 3.02 -8.84 0.41
C ALA A 127 3.50 -10.00 1.29
N VAL A 128 3.59 -9.77 2.60
CA VAL A 128 3.95 -10.82 3.57
C VAL A 128 2.88 -11.90 3.62
N ALA A 129 1.60 -11.52 3.72
CA ALA A 129 0.49 -12.46 3.76
C ALA A 129 0.44 -13.33 2.49
N SER A 130 0.57 -12.68 1.33
CA SER A 130 0.56 -13.34 0.02
C SER A 130 1.77 -14.25 -0.15
N GLY A 131 2.97 -13.74 0.14
CA GLY A 131 4.21 -14.54 0.09
C GLY A 131 4.21 -15.74 1.04
N TYR A 132 3.67 -15.58 2.25
CA TYR A 132 3.57 -16.67 3.23
C TYR A 132 2.65 -17.78 2.72
N VAL A 133 1.56 -17.44 2.03
CA VAL A 133 0.64 -18.40 1.43
C VAL A 133 1.28 -19.20 0.29
N GLY A 134 2.21 -18.64 -0.47
CA GLY A 134 2.98 -19.40 -1.47
C GLY A 134 4.10 -20.23 -0.85
N TYR A 135 4.92 -19.64 0.03
CA TYR A 135 6.07 -20.34 0.63
C TYR A 135 5.70 -21.35 1.72
N GLY A 136 4.58 -21.14 2.42
CA GLY A 136 4.16 -21.95 3.58
C GLY A 136 5.00 -21.77 4.84
N ARG A 137 5.96 -20.83 4.85
CA ARG A 137 6.88 -20.55 5.96
C ARG A 137 7.31 -19.09 5.97
N TRP A 138 7.84 -18.65 7.11
CA TRP A 138 8.53 -17.37 7.21
C TRP A 138 9.87 -17.44 6.49
N SER A 139 10.20 -16.43 5.68
CA SER A 139 11.47 -16.30 4.98
C SER A 139 11.93 -14.85 4.94
N ASP A 140 13.22 -14.64 4.72
CA ASP A 140 13.81 -13.30 4.55
C ASP A 140 13.24 -12.58 3.32
N ASP A 141 12.79 -13.33 2.30
CA ASP A 141 12.13 -12.78 1.11
C ASP A 141 10.84 -12.04 1.45
N LEU A 142 10.11 -12.49 2.48
CA LEU A 142 8.89 -11.81 2.94
C LEU A 142 9.20 -10.43 3.53
N LEU A 143 10.27 -10.34 4.32
CA LEU A 143 10.73 -9.08 4.88
C LEU A 143 11.25 -8.17 3.77
N MET A 144 12.01 -8.72 2.82
CA MET A 144 12.52 -8.01 1.66
C MET A 144 11.40 -7.38 0.82
N VAL A 145 10.40 -8.17 0.39
CA VAL A 145 9.32 -7.66 -0.45
C VAL A 145 8.46 -6.64 0.28
N TRP A 146 8.25 -6.83 1.59
CA TRP A 146 7.55 -5.85 2.43
C TRP A 146 8.31 -4.52 2.50
N LEU A 147 9.62 -4.55 2.75
CA LEU A 147 10.45 -3.36 2.76
C LEU A 147 10.44 -2.66 1.40
N LEU A 148 10.60 -3.39 0.30
CA LEU A 148 10.55 -2.82 -1.05
C LEU A 148 9.21 -2.12 -1.31
N CYS A 149 8.08 -2.72 -0.91
CA CYS A 149 6.76 -2.08 -1.01
C CYS A 149 6.69 -0.79 -0.19
N VAL A 150 7.19 -0.80 1.05
CA VAL A 150 7.17 0.38 1.93
C VAL A 150 7.98 1.52 1.33
N LEU A 151 9.20 1.25 0.88
CA LEU A 151 10.11 2.24 0.29
C LEU A 151 9.53 2.80 -1.03
N PHE A 152 8.99 1.92 -1.87
CA PHE A 152 8.39 2.32 -3.14
C PHE A 152 7.15 3.19 -2.96
N PHE A 153 6.20 2.78 -2.13
CA PHE A 153 4.98 3.55 -1.93
C PHE A 153 5.19 4.83 -1.12
N MET A 154 6.23 4.89 -0.28
CA MET A 154 6.60 6.15 0.34
C MET A 154 7.20 7.12 -0.70
N SER A 155 7.93 6.63 -1.71
CA SER A 155 8.38 7.46 -2.86
C SER A 155 7.19 8.10 -3.57
N SER A 156 6.13 7.32 -3.80
CA SER A 156 4.84 7.80 -4.35
C SER A 156 4.23 8.93 -3.50
N VAL A 157 4.23 8.80 -2.17
CA VAL A 157 3.71 9.86 -1.28
C VAL A 157 4.49 11.16 -1.42
N PHE A 158 5.82 11.10 -1.45
CA PHE A 158 6.65 12.28 -1.65
C PHE A 158 6.34 12.93 -3.01
N PHE A 159 6.29 12.14 -4.08
CA PHE A 159 5.93 12.63 -5.40
C PHE A 159 4.56 13.33 -5.42
N VAL A 160 3.50 12.64 -5.00
CA VAL A 160 2.13 13.19 -5.05
C VAL A 160 2.01 14.46 -4.21
N LYS A 161 2.71 14.52 -3.06
CA LYS A 161 2.73 15.74 -2.25
C LYS A 161 3.38 16.92 -2.98
N THR A 162 4.47 16.72 -3.74
CA THR A 162 5.07 17.78 -4.57
C THR A 162 4.18 18.29 -5.71
N LEU A 163 3.07 17.62 -6.01
CA LEU A 163 2.12 18.03 -7.06
C LEU A 163 0.88 18.71 -6.50
N ILE A 164 0.46 18.34 -5.28
CA ILE A 164 -0.82 18.76 -4.72
C ILE A 164 -0.63 19.73 -3.55
N ARG A 165 -0.15 19.24 -2.40
CA ARG A 165 -0.11 20.02 -1.15
C ARG A 165 1.14 20.88 -1.03
N GLU A 166 2.27 20.33 -1.45
CA GLU A 166 3.60 20.93 -1.30
C GLU A 166 4.13 21.47 -2.64
N LYS A 167 3.22 21.79 -3.57
CA LYS A 167 3.53 22.14 -4.96
C LYS A 167 4.52 23.30 -5.09
N ASN A 168 4.32 24.33 -4.26
CA ASN A 168 5.14 25.55 -4.25
C ASN A 168 6.22 25.51 -3.15
N ASN A 169 6.42 24.38 -2.49
CA ASN A 169 7.40 24.23 -1.41
C ASN A 169 8.72 23.67 -1.97
N ALA A 170 9.69 24.56 -2.19
CA ALA A 170 11.00 24.18 -2.71
C ALA A 170 11.74 23.21 -1.77
N THR A 171 11.67 23.43 -0.46
CA THR A 171 12.28 22.54 0.54
C THR A 171 11.71 21.13 0.43
N PHE A 172 10.39 20.99 0.35
CA PHE A 172 9.76 19.68 0.20
C PHE A 172 10.11 19.00 -1.13
N ARG A 173 10.29 19.78 -2.20
CA ARG A 173 10.77 19.26 -3.48
C ARG A 173 12.17 18.66 -3.37
N TYR A 174 13.10 19.37 -2.73
CA TYR A 174 14.45 18.84 -2.50
C TYR A 174 14.42 17.60 -1.61
N LEU A 175 13.61 17.59 -0.54
CA LEU A 175 13.43 16.40 0.29
C LEU A 175 12.92 15.20 -0.51
N SER A 176 11.96 15.42 -1.42
CA SER A 176 11.46 14.38 -2.33
C SER A 176 12.59 13.85 -3.22
N TRP A 177 13.38 14.73 -3.85
CA TRP A 177 14.48 14.31 -4.72
C TRP A 177 15.58 13.54 -3.96
N ILE A 178 15.96 14.02 -2.79
CA ILE A 178 16.93 13.34 -1.91
C ILE A 178 16.41 11.96 -1.53
N TYR A 179 15.13 11.84 -1.16
CA TYR A 179 14.52 10.56 -0.85
C TYR A 179 14.61 9.60 -2.03
N HIS A 180 14.21 10.01 -3.23
CA HIS A 180 14.24 9.14 -4.42
C HIS A 180 15.68 8.71 -4.79
N LEU A 181 16.66 9.62 -4.72
CA LEU A 181 18.06 9.30 -4.94
C LEU A 181 18.58 8.30 -3.91
N ALA A 182 18.26 8.53 -2.62
CA ALA A 182 18.64 7.63 -1.55
C ALA A 182 18.04 6.24 -1.72
N MET A 183 16.79 6.13 -2.20
CA MET A 183 16.16 4.83 -2.46
C MET A 183 16.86 4.05 -3.57
N ILE A 184 17.31 4.70 -4.65
CA ILE A 184 18.09 4.01 -5.70
C ILE A 184 19.38 3.45 -5.10
N VAL A 185 20.13 4.27 -4.36
CA VAL A 185 21.41 3.85 -3.75
C VAL A 185 21.18 2.71 -2.76
N LEU A 186 20.17 2.85 -1.89
CA LEU A 186 19.81 1.85 -0.90
C LEU A 186 19.45 0.51 -1.56
N VAL A 187 18.59 0.54 -2.57
CA VAL A 187 18.13 -0.67 -3.27
C VAL A 187 19.26 -1.31 -4.04
N TYR A 188 20.10 -0.53 -4.71
CA TYR A 188 21.26 -1.03 -5.45
C TYR A 188 22.29 -1.71 -4.55
N LEU A 189 22.52 -1.18 -3.34
CA LEU A 189 23.55 -1.69 -2.42
C LEU A 189 23.07 -2.84 -1.53
N ILE A 190 21.80 -2.84 -1.11
CA ILE A 190 21.30 -3.77 -0.08
C ILE A 190 20.43 -4.87 -0.67
N PHE A 191 19.72 -4.60 -1.77
CA PHE A 191 18.73 -5.52 -2.34
C PHE A 191 19.24 -6.13 -3.64
N ASP A 192 18.80 -5.61 -4.77
CA ASP A 192 19.19 -6.09 -6.08
C ASP A 192 19.40 -4.91 -7.06
N ARG A 193 20.44 -5.04 -7.89
CA ARG A 193 20.87 -3.98 -8.81
C ARG A 193 19.84 -3.71 -9.90
N MET A 194 19.14 -4.75 -10.36
CA MET A 194 18.12 -4.62 -11.39
C MET A 194 16.82 -4.08 -10.80
N VAL A 195 16.49 -4.44 -9.55
CA VAL A 195 15.36 -3.84 -8.83
C VAL A 195 15.54 -2.34 -8.62
N ALA A 196 16.78 -1.85 -8.50
CA ALA A 196 17.05 -0.41 -8.43
C ALA A 196 16.55 0.36 -9.68
N LEU A 197 16.41 -0.30 -10.84
CA LEU A 197 15.83 0.31 -12.04
C LEU A 197 14.37 0.76 -11.84
N ALA A 198 13.59 0.07 -11.00
CA ALA A 198 12.24 0.49 -10.65
C ALA A 198 12.20 1.77 -9.79
N PHE A 199 13.26 2.02 -9.02
CA PHE A 199 13.42 3.27 -8.27
C PHE A 199 13.96 4.38 -9.16
N LEU A 200 14.72 4.05 -10.20
CA LEU A 200 15.14 5.00 -11.23
C LEU A 200 13.94 5.58 -11.99
N THR A 201 12.97 4.76 -12.40
CA THR A 201 11.73 5.27 -13.03
C THR A 201 10.95 6.19 -12.09
N SER A 202 10.95 5.87 -10.79
CA SER A 202 10.36 6.70 -9.74
C SER A 202 11.08 8.04 -9.56
N LEU A 203 12.41 8.06 -9.67
CA LEU A 203 13.20 9.29 -9.64
C LEU A 203 12.93 10.17 -10.86
N LEU A 204 12.97 9.58 -12.06
CA LEU A 204 12.82 10.32 -13.32
C LEU A 204 11.52 11.13 -13.35
N ARG A 205 10.40 10.51 -12.95
CA ARG A 205 9.12 11.21 -12.85
C ARG A 205 9.11 12.28 -11.75
N ALA A 206 9.77 12.03 -10.62
CA ALA A 206 9.86 13.00 -9.52
C ALA A 206 10.65 14.25 -9.90
N PHE A 207 11.69 14.13 -10.72
CA PHE A 207 12.39 15.27 -11.29
C PHE A 207 11.59 15.96 -12.39
N ALA A 208 11.06 15.19 -13.34
CA ALA A 208 10.39 15.74 -14.52
C ALA A 208 9.10 16.50 -14.19
N LEU A 209 8.33 16.03 -13.19
CA LEU A 209 6.97 16.50 -12.95
C LEU A 209 6.81 17.32 -11.66
N ALA A 210 7.80 17.38 -10.76
CA ALA A 210 7.67 18.10 -9.49
C ALA A 210 7.18 19.55 -9.68
N GLY A 211 6.15 19.95 -8.92
CA GLY A 211 5.56 21.29 -8.98
C GLY A 211 4.68 21.57 -10.21
N ARG A 212 4.58 20.66 -11.18
CA ARG A 212 3.70 20.84 -12.36
C ARG A 212 2.23 20.81 -11.96
N GLN A 213 1.39 21.43 -12.80
CA GLN A 213 -0.07 21.36 -12.65
C GLN A 213 -0.59 20.13 -13.38
N LEU A 214 -0.97 19.11 -12.62
CA LEU A 214 -1.56 17.88 -13.17
C LEU A 214 -2.94 17.66 -12.55
N THR A 215 -3.86 17.12 -13.34
CA THR A 215 -5.18 16.72 -12.83
C THR A 215 -5.06 15.44 -11.98
N PRO A 216 -5.99 15.17 -11.05
CA PRO A 216 -5.95 13.94 -10.25
C PRO A 216 -5.90 12.66 -11.09
N LEU A 217 -6.55 12.66 -12.27
CA LEU A 217 -6.50 11.54 -13.22
C LEU A 217 -5.09 11.34 -13.80
N GLN A 218 -4.43 12.43 -14.22
CA GLN A 218 -3.07 12.36 -14.76
C GLN A 218 -2.08 11.86 -13.70
N ILE A 219 -2.20 12.33 -12.46
CA ILE A 219 -1.38 11.85 -11.34
C ILE A 219 -1.62 10.35 -11.12
N GLY A 220 -2.89 9.93 -11.11
CA GLY A 220 -3.26 8.52 -10.97
C GLY A 220 -2.67 7.64 -12.08
N LEU A 221 -2.74 8.08 -13.34
CA LEU A 221 -2.16 7.33 -14.47
C LEU A 221 -0.64 7.19 -14.36
N VAL A 222 0.07 8.28 -14.01
CA VAL A 222 1.53 8.23 -13.80
C VAL A 222 1.90 7.26 -12.66
N GLU A 223 1.14 7.29 -11.56
CA GLU A 223 1.35 6.37 -10.43
C GLU A 223 1.07 4.91 -10.81
N ILE A 224 0.02 4.64 -11.61
CA ILE A 224 -0.29 3.30 -12.10
C ILE A 224 0.86 2.78 -12.97
N VAL A 225 1.32 3.57 -13.95
CA VAL A 225 2.43 3.17 -14.82
C VAL A 225 3.69 2.89 -14.01
N ASN A 226 4.03 3.77 -13.05
CA ASN A 226 5.19 3.57 -12.19
C ASN A 226 5.07 2.31 -11.32
N SER A 227 3.88 2.05 -10.77
CA SER A 227 3.59 0.87 -9.95
C SER A 227 3.62 -0.43 -10.75
N LEU A 228 3.19 -0.39 -12.01
CA LEU A 228 3.29 -1.52 -12.94
C LEU A 228 4.76 -1.82 -13.28
N LEU A 229 5.55 -0.79 -13.61
CA LEU A 229 6.98 -0.96 -13.87
C LEU A 229 7.70 -1.55 -12.66
N PHE A 230 7.41 -1.05 -11.46
CA PHE A 230 7.94 -1.62 -10.22
C PHE A 230 7.54 -3.08 -10.04
N THR A 231 6.25 -3.41 -10.19
CA THR A 231 5.77 -4.79 -10.08
C THR A 231 6.48 -5.73 -11.06
N VAL A 232 6.56 -5.35 -12.34
CA VAL A 232 7.17 -6.17 -13.39
C VAL A 232 8.65 -6.37 -13.15
N ILE A 233 9.39 -5.31 -12.82
CA ILE A 233 10.84 -5.40 -12.55
C ILE A 233 11.08 -6.29 -11.33
N VAL A 234 10.39 -6.06 -10.21
CA VAL A 234 10.57 -6.86 -8.99
C VAL A 234 10.27 -8.33 -9.24
N VAL A 235 9.15 -8.67 -9.89
CA VAL A 235 8.83 -10.08 -10.20
C VAL A 235 9.85 -10.68 -11.16
N THR A 236 10.29 -9.95 -12.19
CA THR A 236 11.22 -10.49 -13.20
C THR A 236 12.60 -10.81 -12.62
N PHE A 237 13.07 -10.03 -11.63
CA PHE A 237 14.43 -10.16 -11.11
C PHE A 237 14.51 -10.86 -9.76
N LEU A 238 13.39 -11.03 -9.04
CA LEU A 238 13.38 -11.66 -7.72
C LEU A 238 12.50 -12.93 -7.62
N ALA A 239 11.58 -13.20 -8.55
CA ALA A 239 10.79 -14.44 -8.58
C ALA A 239 11.46 -15.52 -9.44
#